data_AF-A0A7W9KLQ2-F1
#
_entry.id   AF-A0A7W9KLQ2-F1
#
_cell.length_a   1.000
_cell.length_b   1.000
_cell.length_c   1.000
_cell.angle_alpha   90.00
_cell.angle_beta   90.00
_cell.angle_gamma   90.00
#
_symmetry.space_group_name_H-M   'P 1'
#
loop_
_entity.id
_entity.type
_entity.pdbx_description
1 polymer ?
#
loop_
_entity_poly.entity_id
_entity_poly.type
_entity_poly.pdbx_seq_one_letter_code
_entity_poly.pdbx_strand_id
1 'polypeptide(L)' 'MQTRLFDVLPDDTWFYPGHGDDSTLGEQKPHLEEWRSRGW' A
#
# COMPACT_ATOMS: atom_id res chain seq x y z
N MET A 1 1.14 -18.74 6.12
CA MET A 1 0.66 -17.40 6.52
C MET A 1 1.55 -16.38 5.84
N GLN A 2 0.99 -15.48 5.05
CA GLN A 2 1.73 -14.37 4.45
C GLN A 2 1.17 -13.08 5.07
N THR A 3 1.99 -12.38 5.84
CA THR A 3 1.66 -11.05 6.38
C THR A 3 1.87 -10.04 5.26
N ARG A 4 0.85 -9.23 4.96
CA ARG A 4 0.96 -8.17 3.94
C ARG A 4 1.49 -6.90 4.57
N LEU A 5 2.21 -6.09 3.79
CA LEU A 5 2.82 -4.83 4.23
C LEU A 5 1.82 -3.93 4.99
N PHE A 6 0.60 -3.83 4.47
CA PHE A 6 -0.50 -3.02 5.01
C PHE A 6 -1.12 -3.56 6.31
N ASP A 7 -0.81 -4.81 6.69
CA ASP A 7 -1.31 -5.44 7.92
C ASP A 7 -0.27 -5.39 9.05
N VAL A 8 1.00 -5.09 8.75
CA VAL A 8 2.12 -5.09 9.71
C VAL A 8 2.55 -3.69 10.09
N LEU A 9 2.53 -2.77 9.13
CA LEU A 9 3.05 -1.42 9.32
C LEU A 9 1.94 -0.43 9.66
N PRO A 10 2.23 0.57 10.52
CA PRO A 10 1.30 1.66 10.83
C PRO A 10 0.82 2.42 9.60
N ASP A 11 -0.37 3.01 9.69
CA ASP A 11 -1.00 3.74 8.60
C ASP A 11 -0.22 5.02 8.21
N ASP A 12 0.54 5.62 9.13
CA ASP A 12 1.42 6.78 8.89
C ASP A 12 2.77 6.42 8.25
N THR A 13 2.99 5.14 7.94
CA THR A 13 4.21 4.69 7.28
C THR A 13 4.28 5.23 5.85
N TRP A 14 5.33 5.98 5.55
CA TRP A 14 5.65 6.42 4.20
C TRP A 14 6.20 5.28 3.34
N PHE A 15 5.82 5.28 2.07
CA PHE A 15 6.43 4.44 1.05
C PHE A 15 6.68 5.24 -0.23
N TYR A 16 7.70 4.83 -0.98
CA TYR A 16 8.18 5.54 -2.16
C TYR A 16 8.17 4.57 -3.35
N PRO A 17 7.13 4.59 -4.20
CA PRO A 17 7.03 3.66 -5.32
C PRO A 17 7.98 4.05 -6.45
N GLY A 18 8.31 3.09 -7.32
CA GLY A 18 9.11 3.35 -8.52
C GLY A 18 8.36 4.15 -9.60
N HIS A 19 7.03 4.27 -9.48
CA HIS A 19 6.16 5.04 -10.37
C HIS A 19 4.97 5.58 -9.58
N GLY A 20 4.51 6.78 -9.90
CA GLY A 20 3.46 7.50 -9.14
C GLY A 20 4.05 8.36 -8.02
N ASP A 21 3.16 8.92 -7.21
CA ASP A 21 3.53 9.80 -6.10
C ASP A 21 3.87 8.99 -4.84
N ASP A 22 4.71 9.58 -3.99
CA ASP A 22 4.91 9.11 -2.64
C ASP A 22 3.65 9.32 -1.78
N SER A 23 3.42 8.39 -0.87
CA SER A 23 2.21 8.40 -0.04
C SER A 23 2.43 7.56 1.21
N THR A 24 1.45 7.58 2.11
CA THR A 24 1.43 6.72 3.29
C THR A 24 0.60 5.46 3.06
N LEU A 25 0.87 4.40 3.83
CA LEU A 25 0.12 3.15 3.73
C LEU A 25 -1.37 3.35 4.05
N GLY A 26 -1.70 4.23 4.98
CA GLY A 26 -3.06 4.55 5.38
C GLY A 26 -3.87 5.19 4.26
N GLU A 27 -3.28 6.13 3.53
CA GLU A 27 -3.91 6.78 2.38
C GLU A 27 -4.24 5.79 1.27
N GLN A 28 -3.39 4.78 1.04
CA GLN A 28 -3.56 3.81 -0.04
C GLN A 28 -4.29 2.52 0.35
N LYS A 29 -4.50 2.28 1.65
CA LYS A 29 -5.20 1.09 2.16
C LYS A 29 -6.59 0.86 1.54
N PRO A 30 -7.42 1.89 1.28
CA PRO A 30 -8.71 1.71 0.60
C PRO A 30 -8.58 1.28 -0.87
N HIS A 31 -7.42 1.51 -1.50
CA HIS A 31 -7.16 1.24 -2.92
C HIS A 31 -6.53 -0.14 -3.19
N LEU A 32 -6.30 -0.95 -2.14
CA LEU A 32 -5.64 -2.26 -2.27
C LEU A 32 -6.35 -3.24 -3.19
N GLU A 33 -7.67 -3.18 -3.27
CA GLU A 33 -8.46 -4.04 -4.16
C GLU A 33 -8.23 -3.67 -5.63
N GLU A 34 -8.20 -2.36 -5.94
CA GLU A 34 -7.89 -1.86 -7.28
C GLU A 34 -6.48 -2.29 -7.69
N TRP A 35 -5.50 -2.08 -6.82
CA TRP A 35 -4.11 -2.47 -7.08
C TRP A 35 -4.03 -3.97 -7.37
N ARG A 36 -4.67 -4.81 -6.54
CA ARG A 36 -4.71 -6.26 -6.78
C ARG A 36 -5.34 -6.62 -8.12
N SER A 37 -6.42 -5.96 -8.52
CA SER A 37 -7.06 -6.17 -9.82
C SER A 37 -6.14 -5.78 -10.98
N ARG A 38 -5.24 -4.81 -10.76
CA ARG A 38 -4.24 -4.36 -11.73
C ARG A 38 -2.98 -5.22 -11.75
N GLY A 39 -2.85 -6.18 -10.83
CA GLY A 39 -1.62 -6.96 -10.65
C GLY A 39 -0.50 -6.22 -9.93
N TRP A 40 -0.87 -5.07 -9.34
CA TRP A 40 -0.03 -3.97 -8.82
C TRP A 40 0.62 -3.16 -9.94
#